data_AF-A0A3M1HCR7-F1
#
_entry.id   AF-A0A3M1HCR7-F1
#
_cell.length_a   1.000
_cell.length_b   1.000
_cell.length_c   1.000
_cell.angle_alpha   90.00
_cell.angle_beta   90.00
_cell.angle_gamma   90.00
#
_symmetry.space_group_name_H-M   'P 1'
#
loop_
_entity.id
_entity.type
_entity.pdbx_description
1 polymer ?
#
loop_
_entity_poly.entity_id
_entity_poly.type
_entity_poly.pdbx_seq_one_letter_code
_entity_poly.pdbx_strand_id
1 'polypeptide(L)'
;MAGIRFTYKIIPLRMSRGQDTSVDIIVSLENNTEEEKLVSVEALIKTHGLIGFDQALTHKRAVKKVGILKPSQRVEFPIRVYGSTQTKPLDYDVELTLFEHFQDLTKVVNQFSRTCAIRVI
;
A
#
# COMPACT_ATOMS: atom_id res chain seq x y z
N MET A 1 -23.03 3.34 8.65
CA MET A 1 -21.83 3.98 9.23
C MET A 1 -20.95 4.44 8.08
N ALA A 2 -20.72 5.74 7.94
CA ALA A 2 -19.76 6.27 6.99
C ALA A 2 -18.36 6.19 7.60
N GLY A 3 -17.36 5.78 6.82
CA GLY A 3 -15.96 5.64 7.23
C GLY A 3 -15.03 5.97 6.07
N ILE A 4 -13.73 5.70 6.22
CA ILE A 4 -12.80 5.94 5.12
C ILE A 4 -12.95 4.85 4.06
N ARG A 5 -13.25 5.26 2.83
CA ARG A 5 -13.25 4.35 1.69
C ARG A 5 -11.80 4.10 1.27
N PHE A 6 -11.36 2.86 1.46
CA PHE A 6 -10.02 2.41 1.13
C PHE A 6 -10.04 1.43 -0.05
N THR A 7 -9.43 1.81 -1.16
CA THR A 7 -9.33 1.01 -2.39
C THR A 7 -7.92 1.06 -2.98
N TYR A 8 -7.62 0.15 -3.89
CA TYR A 8 -6.34 0.12 -4.59
C TYR A 8 -6.50 -0.37 -6.04
N LYS A 9 -5.52 -0.07 -6.88
CA LYS A 9 -5.31 -0.66 -8.21
C LYS A 9 -3.82 -0.89 -8.45
N ILE A 10 -3.48 -1.82 -9.33
CA ILE A 10 -2.09 -2.23 -9.59
C ILE A 10 -1.71 -1.83 -11.02
N ILE A 11 -0.60 -1.10 -11.18
CA ILE A 11 -0.16 -0.58 -12.49
C ILE A 11 1.37 -0.71 -12.64
N PRO A 12 1.88 -1.45 -13.65
CA PRO A 12 1.14 -2.37 -14.51
C PRO A 12 0.57 -3.56 -13.71
N LEU A 13 -0.45 -4.25 -14.24
CA LEU A 13 -1.12 -5.38 -13.56
C LEU A 13 -0.20 -6.56 -13.19
N ARG A 14 1.00 -6.62 -13.78
CA ARG A 14 1.98 -7.68 -13.60
C ARG A 14 3.39 -7.16 -13.80
N MET A 15 4.32 -7.81 -13.12
CA MET A 15 5.75 -7.59 -13.24
C MET A 15 6.35 -8.65 -14.17
N SER A 16 7.34 -8.27 -14.97
CA SER A 16 8.05 -9.21 -15.86
C SER A 16 9.26 -9.78 -15.14
N ARG A 17 9.46 -11.09 -15.19
CA ARG A 17 10.65 -11.74 -14.64
C ARG A 17 11.92 -11.39 -15.41
N GLY A 18 13.07 -11.61 -14.77
CA GLY A 18 14.37 -11.58 -15.45
C GLY A 18 14.88 -10.20 -15.82
N GLN A 19 14.25 -9.13 -15.33
CA GLN A 19 14.68 -7.75 -15.49
C GLN A 19 14.28 -6.91 -14.28
N ASP A 20 15.03 -5.83 -14.05
CA ASP A 20 14.69 -4.86 -13.02
C ASP A 20 13.41 -4.13 -13.41
N THR A 21 12.37 -4.33 -12.61
CA THR A 21 11.03 -3.88 -12.92
C THR A 21 10.35 -3.36 -11.67
N SER A 22 9.28 -2.59 -11.88
CA SER A 22 8.47 -2.11 -10.78
C SER A 22 6.99 -2.10 -11.14
N VAL A 23 6.17 -2.21 -10.10
CA VAL A 23 4.73 -2.10 -10.16
C VAL A 23 4.29 -1.13 -9.07
N ASP A 24 3.39 -0.23 -9.42
CA ASP A 24 2.77 0.69 -8.49
C ASP A 24 1.43 0.14 -7.99
N ILE A 25 1.31 0.02 -6.68
CA ILE A 25 0.03 -0.13 -6.00
C ILE A 25 -0.50 1.29 -5.78
N ILE A 26 -1.44 1.73 -6.62
CA ILE A 26 -2.10 3.02 -6.47
C ILE A 26 -3.18 2.89 -5.42
N VAL A 27 -2.92 3.45 -4.24
CA VAL A 27 -3.87 3.48 -3.13
C VAL A 27 -4.75 4.72 -3.26
N SER A 28 -6.06 4.56 -3.11
CA SER A 28 -7.03 5.65 -3.06
C SER A 28 -7.77 5.63 -1.73
N LEU A 29 -7.75 6.77 -1.05
CA LEU A 29 -8.47 7.01 0.20
C LEU A 29 -9.47 8.14 0.00
N GLU A 30 -10.66 7.99 0.56
CA GLU A 30 -11.71 9.01 0.53
C GLU A 30 -12.38 9.05 1.90
N ASN A 31 -12.41 10.22 2.54
CA ASN A 31 -13.07 10.39 3.83
C ASN A 31 -14.56 10.69 3.63
N ASN A 32 -15.41 9.69 3.87
CA ASN A 32 -16.87 9.85 3.77
C ASN A 32 -17.52 10.30 5.08
N THR A 33 -16.73 10.68 6.09
CA THR A 33 -17.22 11.19 7.37
C THR A 33 -17.30 12.72 7.36
N GLU A 34 -18.01 13.29 8.33
CA GLU A 34 -18.12 14.74 8.53
C GLU A 34 -16.94 15.32 9.34
N GLU A 35 -16.04 14.47 9.83
CA GLU A 35 -14.90 14.84 10.67
C GLU A 35 -13.58 14.67 9.91
N GLU A 36 -12.58 15.48 10.26
CA GLU A 36 -11.21 15.24 9.79
C GLU A 36 -10.63 13.96 10.39
N LYS A 37 -9.90 13.18 9.59
CA LYS A 37 -9.26 11.94 10.02
C LYS A 37 -7.76 11.97 9.74
N LEU A 38 -6.94 11.71 10.76
CA LEU A 38 -5.50 11.54 10.60
C LEU A 38 -5.22 10.09 10.18
N VAL A 39 -4.57 9.90 9.03
CA VAL A 39 -4.36 8.56 8.48
C VAL A 39 -2.95 8.28 8.00
N SER A 40 -2.58 7.00 8.06
CA SER A 40 -1.42 6.45 7.37
C SER A 40 -1.76 5.11 6.75
N VAL A 41 -1.02 4.73 5.70
CA VAL A 41 -1.13 3.41 5.08
C VAL A 41 0.21 2.71 5.18
N GLU A 42 0.16 1.46 5.58
CA GLU A 42 1.28 0.54 5.56
C GLU A 42 1.08 -0.50 4.46
N ALA A 43 2.15 -0.83 3.76
CA ALA A 43 2.22 -1.97 2.87
C ALA A 43 3.29 -2.94 3.40
N LEU A 44 2.93 -4.23 3.47
CA LEU A 44 3.79 -5.30 3.96
C LEU A 44 3.76 -6.48 2.98
N ILE A 45 4.92 -6.84 2.45
CA ILE A 45 5.07 -8.04 1.62
C ILE A 45 5.09 -9.26 2.56
N LYS A 46 4.07 -10.12 2.45
CA LYS A 46 3.92 -11.34 3.27
C LYS A 46 4.70 -12.52 2.68
N THR A 47 4.80 -12.58 1.36
CA THR A 47 5.48 -13.67 0.67
C THR A 47 7.00 -13.48 0.73
N HIS A 48 7.71 -14.49 1.22
CA HIS A 48 9.18 -14.49 1.18
C HIS A 48 9.69 -14.52 -0.26
N GLY A 49 10.59 -13.60 -0.61
CA GLY A 49 11.29 -13.62 -1.89
C GLY A 49 12.02 -12.31 -2.21
N LEU A 50 12.62 -12.28 -3.40
CA LEU A 50 13.38 -11.15 -3.92
C LEU A 50 12.42 -10.14 -4.58
N ILE A 51 11.64 -9.44 -3.76
CA ILE A 51 10.76 -8.33 -4.14
C ILE A 51 10.73 -7.34 -2.96
N GLY A 52 10.68 -6.02 -3.18
CA GLY A 52 10.74 -5.06 -2.08
C GLY A 52 10.20 -3.68 -2.43
N PHE A 53 10.15 -2.78 -1.45
CA PHE A 53 9.73 -1.39 -1.63
C PHE A 53 10.89 -0.44 -1.94
N ASP A 54 12.09 -0.99 -2.09
CA ASP A 54 13.33 -0.34 -2.50
C ASP A 54 14.00 -1.16 -3.61
N GLN A 55 14.87 -0.54 -4.40
CA GLN A 55 15.56 -1.23 -5.50
C GLN A 55 16.52 -2.33 -5.03
N ALA A 56 17.03 -2.25 -3.80
CA ALA A 56 17.84 -3.31 -3.21
C ALA A 56 17.00 -4.49 -2.67
N LEU A 57 15.66 -4.38 -2.73
CA LEU A 57 14.70 -5.41 -2.33
C LEU A 57 14.79 -5.80 -0.85
N THR A 58 15.40 -4.96 -0.02
CA THR A 58 15.64 -5.22 1.40
C THR A 58 14.44 -4.83 2.26
N HIS A 59 13.71 -3.80 1.85
CA HIS A 59 12.56 -3.28 2.57
C HIS A 59 11.30 -4.05 2.20
N LYS A 60 10.83 -4.89 3.13
CA LYS A 60 9.56 -5.63 2.99
C LYS A 60 8.35 -4.88 3.54
N ARG A 61 8.56 -3.70 4.11
CA ARG A 61 7.54 -2.83 4.70
C ARG A 61 7.73 -1.41 4.21
N ALA A 62 6.65 -0.75 3.81
CA ALA A 62 6.62 0.67 3.46
C ALA A 62 5.48 1.35 4.21
N VAL A 63 5.73 2.55 4.73
CA VAL A 63 4.71 3.34 5.43
C VAL A 63 4.56 4.68 4.74
N LYS A 64 3.35 4.98 4.28
CA LYS A 64 2.94 6.29 3.77
C LYS A 64 2.15 7.03 4.83
N LYS A 65 2.73 8.11 5.36
CA LYS A 65 2.01 9.09 6.16
C LYS A 65 1.18 9.96 5.21
N VAL A 66 -0.13 9.84 5.25
CA VAL A 66 -1.05 10.62 4.41
C VAL A 66 -1.36 11.96 5.09
N GLY A 67 -1.45 11.95 6.42
CA GLY A 67 -1.75 13.13 7.21
C GLY A 67 -3.26 13.29 7.41
N ILE A 68 -3.71 14.54 7.49
CA ILE A 68 -5.12 14.86 7.73
C ILE A 68 -5.90 14.73 6.42
N LEU A 69 -6.94 13.91 6.43
CA LEU A 69 -7.91 13.76 5.36
C LEU A 69 -9.21 14.48 5.77
N LYS A 70 -9.50 15.60 5.10
CA LYS A 70 -10.69 16.43 5.37
C LYS A 70 -11.98 15.71 4.95
N PRO A 71 -13.15 16.11 5.48
CA PRO A 71 -14.44 15.62 5.00
C PRO A 71 -14.56 15.69 3.48
N SER A 72 -15.03 14.60 2.88
CA SER A 72 -15.17 14.42 1.42
C SER A 72 -13.87 14.53 0.61
N GLN A 73 -12.71 14.64 1.25
CA GLN A 73 -11.43 14.69 0.56
C GLN A 73 -11.04 13.31 0.05
N ARG A 74 -10.59 13.27 -1.20
CA ARG A 74 -9.97 12.12 -1.83
C ARG A 74 -8.49 12.36 -2.08
N VAL A 75 -7.67 11.35 -1.83
CA VAL A 75 -6.23 11.36 -2.14
C VAL A 75 -5.84 10.03 -2.77
N GLU A 76 -4.98 10.10 -3.79
CA GLU A 76 -4.37 8.95 -4.42
C GLU A 76 -2.85 9.06 -4.36
N PHE A 77 -2.17 7.94 -4.11
CA PHE A 77 -0.71 7.89 -4.13
C PHE A 77 -0.20 6.49 -4.50
N PRO A 78 0.97 6.39 -5.16
CA PRO A 78 1.60 5.12 -5.45
C PRO A 78 2.40 4.59 -4.24
N ILE A 79 2.34 3.28 -4.04
CA ILE A 79 3.33 2.51 -3.29
C ILE A 79 4.03 1.61 -4.31
N ARG A 80 5.30 1.92 -4.60
CA ARG A 80 6.07 1.21 -5.62
C ARG A 80 6.71 -0.05 -5.07
N VAL A 81 6.49 -1.15 -5.76
CA VAL A 81 7.10 -2.46 -5.50
C VAL A 81 8.10 -2.74 -6.61
N TYR A 82 9.33 -3.08 -6.24
CA TYR A 82 10.42 -3.42 -7.13
C TYR A 82 10.65 -4.92 -7.14
N GLY A 83 11.00 -5.45 -8.31
CA GLY A 83 11.62 -6.76 -8.48
C GLY A 83 12.91 -6.62 -9.28
N SER A 84 13.67 -7.71 -9.35
CA SER A 84 14.93 -7.80 -10.08
C SER A 84 14.97 -9.02 -11.00
N THR A 85 16.10 -9.16 -11.67
CA THR A 85 16.46 -10.35 -12.46
C THR A 85 16.32 -11.68 -11.70
N GLN A 86 16.40 -11.65 -10.37
CA GLN A 86 16.33 -12.84 -9.51
C GLN A 86 14.93 -13.08 -8.90
N THR A 87 13.96 -12.19 -9.13
CA THR A 87 12.58 -12.38 -8.66
C THR A 87 11.96 -13.60 -9.32
N LYS A 88 11.43 -14.53 -8.51
CA LYS A 88 10.83 -15.77 -9.01
C LYS A 88 9.42 -15.47 -9.55
N PRO A 89 8.97 -16.17 -10.62
CA PRO A 89 7.61 -16.04 -11.10
C PRO A 89 6.63 -16.70 -10.13
N LEU A 90 5.85 -15.88 -9.41
CA LEU A 90 4.79 -16.26 -8.48
C LEU A 90 3.92 -15.05 -8.12
N ASP A 91 2.85 -15.29 -7.35
CA ASP A 91 2.02 -14.23 -6.78
C ASP A 91 2.55 -13.82 -5.40
N TYR A 92 2.98 -12.57 -5.28
CA TYR A 92 3.50 -11.99 -4.04
C TYR A 92 2.39 -11.23 -3.32
N ASP A 93 1.98 -11.73 -2.16
CA ASP A 93 0.94 -11.09 -1.36
C ASP A 93 1.50 -9.86 -0.65
N VAL A 94 0.83 -8.73 -0.87
CA VAL A 94 1.07 -7.46 -0.19
C VAL A 94 -0.18 -7.11 0.61
N GLU A 95 -0.02 -7.08 1.92
CA GLU A 95 -1.02 -6.58 2.85
C GLU A 95 -0.93 -5.06 2.91
N LEU A 96 -2.04 -4.39 2.62
CA LEU A 96 -2.20 -2.94 2.75
C LEU A 96 -3.06 -2.67 3.98
N THR A 97 -2.54 -1.96 4.96
CA THR A 97 -3.24 -1.62 6.20
C THR A 97 -3.39 -0.11 6.31
N LEU A 98 -4.63 0.38 6.31
CA LEU A 98 -4.99 1.74 6.65
C LEU A 98 -5.10 1.84 8.18
N PHE A 99 -4.44 2.84 8.75
CA PHE A 99 -4.55 3.21 10.15
C PHE A 99 -5.22 4.57 10.27
N GLU A 100 -6.28 4.64 11.06
CA GLU A 100 -6.89 5.88 11.53
C GLU A 100 -6.34 6.18 12.92
N HIS A 101 -5.82 7.38 13.12
CA HIS A 101 -5.14 7.75 14.36
C HIS A 101 -5.89 8.80 15.17
N PHE A 102 -5.66 8.79 16.48
CA PHE A 102 -6.18 9.78 17.41
C PHE A 102 -5.14 10.87 17.69
N GLN A 103 -5.35 12.06 17.14
CA GLN A 103 -4.56 13.29 17.35
C GLN A 103 -3.08 13.24 16.90
N ASP A 104 -2.37 12.14 17.10
CA ASP A 104 -1.00 11.89 16.69
C ASP A 104 -0.89 10.56 15.92
N LEU A 105 0.28 10.22 15.38
CA LEU A 105 0.50 8.96 14.62
C LEU A 105 0.87 7.75 15.50
N THR A 106 0.75 7.87 16.82
CA THR A 106 1.13 6.81 17.76
C THR A 106 -0.07 6.01 18.24
N LYS A 107 -1.24 6.65 18.39
CA LYS A 107 -2.46 6.00 18.85
C LYS A 107 -3.38 5.65 17.69
N VAL A 108 -3.49 4.37 17.39
CA VAL A 108 -4.42 3.84 16.39
C VAL A 108 -5.80 3.67 17.01
N VAL A 109 -6.81 4.30 16.41
CA VAL A 109 -8.24 4.14 16.78
C VAL A 109 -8.87 3.00 16.00
N ASN A 110 -8.49 2.90 14.73
CA ASN A 110 -9.10 1.97 13.81
C ASN A 110 -8.08 1.48 12.79
N GLN A 111 -8.28 0.26 12.31
CA GLN A 111 -7.42 -0.35 11.32
C GLN A 111 -8.24 -1.16 10.31
N PHE A 112 -7.87 -1.02 9.04
CA PHE A 112 -8.49 -1.75 7.95
C PHE A 112 -7.43 -2.34 7.05
N SER A 113 -7.47 -3.66 6.83
CA SER A 113 -6.50 -4.34 5.98
C SER A 113 -7.15 -4.89 4.71
N ARG A 114 -6.39 -4.84 3.62
CA ARG A 114 -6.70 -5.49 2.35
C ARG A 114 -5.46 -6.17 1.81
N THR A 115 -5.60 -7.37 1.27
CA THR A 115 -4.51 -8.04 0.58
C THR A 115 -4.63 -7.80 -0.92
N CYS A 116 -3.48 -7.63 -1.59
CA CYS A 116 -3.37 -7.59 -3.03
C CYS A 116 -2.20 -8.46 -3.48
N ALA A 117 -2.33 -9.09 -4.65
CA ALA A 117 -1.30 -9.98 -5.19
C ALA A 117 -0.54 -9.28 -6.32
N ILE A 118 0.78 -9.15 -6.18
CA ILE A 118 1.68 -8.72 -7.26
C ILE A 118 2.11 -9.96 -8.03
N ARG A 119 1.62 -10.07 -9.26
CA ARG A 119 1.91 -11.22 -10.12
C ARG A 119 3.19 -11.00 -10.91
N VAL A 120 4.15 -11.90 -10.75
CA VAL A 120 5.39 -11.94 -11.56
C VAL A 120 5.26 -13.07 -12.58
N ILE A 121 5.40 -12.74 -13.87
CA ILE A 121 5.32 -13.70 -14.99
C ILE A 121 6.64 -13.82 -15.74
#